data_AF-A0A5J4K630-F1
#
_entry.id   AF-A0A5J4K630-F1
#
_cell.length_a   1.000
_cell.length_b   1.000
_cell.length_c   1.000
_cell.angle_alpha   90.00
_cell.angle_beta   90.00
_cell.angle_gamma   90.00
#
_symmetry.space_group_name_H-M   'P 1'
#
loop_
_entity.id
_entity.type
_entity.pdbx_description
1 polymer ?
#
loop_
_entity_poly.entity_id
_entity_poly.type
_entity_poly.pdbx_seq_one_letter_code
_entity_poly.pdbx_strand_id
1 'polypeptide(L)'
;MLRASEIIGTNAHLSLLPDPLHPVLTFSSTTMSGLQISRDLGSVTITITASGTAVATGVSIKTSILQDIVTGLSSFANKADLLILAAGGTVPRLVMTNVVLYIDRSLSSASLQAGGLQVSFS
;
A
#
# COMPACT_ATOMS: atom_id res chain seq x y z
N MET A 1 -10.04 -2.40 -0.74
CA MET A 1 -8.89 -3.33 -0.76
C MET A 1 -7.92 -2.90 -1.85
N LEU A 2 -6.62 -3.05 -1.61
CA LEU A 2 -5.56 -2.89 -2.59
C LEU A 2 -4.88 -4.24 -2.79
N ARG A 3 -4.68 -4.63 -4.06
CA ARG A 3 -3.92 -5.81 -4.46
C ARG A 3 -2.84 -5.43 -5.46
N ALA A 4 -1.71 -6.11 -5.39
CA ALA A 4 -0.65 -6.02 -6.38
C ALA A 4 0.19 -7.29 -6.37
N SER A 5 0.74 -7.66 -7.52
CA SER A 5 1.74 -8.74 -7.58
C SER A 5 3.04 -8.33 -6.88
N GLU A 6 3.43 -7.06 -7.04
CA GLU A 6 4.61 -6.48 -6.40
C GLU A 6 4.39 -4.98 -6.14
N ILE A 7 4.90 -4.49 -5.01
CA ILE A 7 5.07 -3.08 -4.71
C ILE A 7 6.52 -2.86 -4.27
N ILE A 8 7.22 -2.00 -4.97
CA ILE A 8 8.55 -1.53 -4.56
C ILE A 8 8.41 -0.07 -4.13
N GLY A 9 8.54 0.16 -2.83
CA GLY A 9 8.50 1.48 -2.22
C GLY A 9 9.90 2.01 -1.93
N THR A 10 10.06 3.33 -2.01
CA THR A 10 11.29 4.05 -1.66
C THR A 10 11.08 4.91 -0.43
N ASN A 11 12.07 4.94 0.46
CA ASN A 11 12.03 5.62 1.75
C ASN A 11 10.74 5.28 2.51
N ALA A 12 10.48 3.99 2.69
CA ALA A 12 9.33 3.52 3.42
C ALA A 12 9.47 3.89 4.90
N HIS A 13 8.43 4.47 5.48
CA HIS A 13 8.42 4.83 6.88
C HIS A 13 7.05 4.54 7.50
N LEU A 14 7.05 4.03 8.73
CA LEU A 14 5.85 3.68 9.47
C LEU A 14 5.72 4.61 10.67
N SER A 15 4.71 5.47 10.65
CA SER A 15 4.36 6.31 11.81
C SER A 15 3.26 5.64 12.62
N LEU A 16 3.57 5.33 13.88
CA LEU A 16 2.61 4.84 14.88
C LEU A 16 2.01 5.95 15.74
N LEU A 17 2.54 7.17 15.66
CA LEU A 17 2.10 8.30 16.49
C LEU A 17 1.35 9.33 15.63
N PRO A 18 0.36 10.04 16.21
CA PRO A 18 -0.09 9.98 17.61
C PRO A 18 -1.05 8.82 17.93
N ASP A 19 -1.46 8.02 16.93
CA ASP A 19 -2.49 7.00 17.07
C ASP A 19 -1.97 5.61 16.64
N PRO A 20 -1.48 4.79 17.59
CA PRO A 20 -0.89 3.48 17.31
C PRO A 20 -1.89 2.48 16.73
N LEU A 21 -3.18 2.72 16.92
CA LEU A 21 -4.24 1.87 16.37
C LEU A 21 -4.55 2.21 14.92
N HIS A 22 -3.98 3.29 14.37
CA HIS A 22 -4.19 3.70 12.98
C HIS A 22 -2.87 4.12 12.32
N PRO A 23 -1.90 3.19 12.20
CA PRO A 23 -0.59 3.50 11.68
C PRO A 23 -0.65 4.03 10.25
N VAL A 24 0.33 4.88 9.93
CA VAL A 24 0.49 5.47 8.59
C VAL A 24 1.79 4.96 7.98
N LEU A 25 1.67 4.18 6.90
CA LEU A 25 2.79 3.75 6.07
C LEU A 25 2.96 4.75 4.93
N THR A 26 4.13 5.38 4.84
CA THR A 26 4.45 6.35 3.79
C THR A 26 5.58 5.88 2.89
N PHE A 27 5.56 6.35 1.66
CA PHE A 27 6.62 6.15 0.67
C PHE A 27 6.86 7.44 -0.09
N SER A 28 8.13 7.77 -0.37
CA SER A 28 8.46 8.87 -1.28
C SER A 28 7.98 8.58 -2.69
N SER A 29 8.21 7.36 -3.17
CA SER A 29 7.66 6.85 -4.41
C SER A 29 7.42 5.35 -4.35
N THR A 30 6.49 4.85 -5.15
CA THR A 30 6.21 3.43 -5.32
C THR A 30 6.13 3.06 -6.79
N THR A 31 6.57 1.85 -7.11
CA THR A 31 6.26 1.16 -8.37
C THR A 31 5.43 -0.07 -8.03
N MET A 32 4.34 -0.30 -8.76
CA MET A 32 3.34 -1.30 -8.47
C MET A 32 3.02 -2.10 -9.72
N SER A 33 3.14 -3.42 -9.65
CA SER A 33 2.86 -4.34 -10.76
C SER A 33 1.55 -5.10 -10.50
N GLY A 34 0.66 -5.13 -11.49
CA GLY A 34 -0.66 -5.78 -11.36
C GLY A 34 -1.56 -5.09 -10.34
N LEU A 35 -1.56 -3.75 -10.33
CA LEU A 35 -2.33 -2.95 -9.39
C LEU A 35 -3.83 -3.18 -9.58
N GLN A 36 -4.52 -3.47 -8.48
CA GLN A 36 -5.98 -3.49 -8.39
C GLN A 36 -6.41 -2.80 -7.09
N ILE A 37 -7.29 -1.82 -7.17
CA ILE A 37 -7.87 -1.12 -6.03
C ILE A 37 -9.38 -1.26 -6.13
N SER A 38 -10.00 -1.93 -5.16
CA SER A 38 -11.45 -2.06 -5.08
C SER A 38 -12.01 -1.34 -3.85
N ARG A 39 -13.17 -0.73 -3.98
CA ARG A 39 -13.91 -0.13 -2.86
C ARG A 39 -15.41 -0.33 -3.06
N ASP A 40 -16.05 -0.82 -2.01
CA ASP A 40 -17.49 -1.00 -1.96
C ASP A 40 -18.15 0.32 -1.56
N LEU A 41 -19.18 0.72 -2.29
CA LEU A 41 -19.98 1.92 -2.11
C LEU A 41 -21.45 1.53 -1.98
N GLY A 42 -21.77 0.76 -0.95
CA GLY A 42 -23.11 0.21 -0.74
C GLY A 42 -23.39 -0.93 -1.71
N SER A 43 -24.24 -0.68 -2.72
CA SER A 43 -24.64 -1.69 -3.70
C SER A 43 -23.72 -1.78 -4.93
N VAL A 44 -22.67 -0.97 -5.00
CA VAL A 44 -21.75 -0.92 -6.14
C VAL A 44 -20.32 -1.08 -5.65
N THR A 45 -19.55 -1.93 -6.30
CA THR A 45 -18.11 -2.05 -6.13
C THR A 45 -17.41 -1.30 -7.25
N ILE A 46 -16.60 -0.31 -6.91
CA ILE A 46 -15.69 0.32 -7.86
C ILE A 46 -14.37 -0.44 -7.81
N THR A 47 -13.90 -0.91 -8.97
CA THR A 47 -12.58 -1.52 -9.10
C THR A 47 -11.75 -0.76 -10.14
N ILE A 48 -10.57 -0.33 -9.72
CA ILE A 48 -9.55 0.29 -10.56
C ILE A 48 -8.46 -0.76 -10.79
N THR A 49 -8.09 -1.02 -12.03
CA THR A 49 -6.99 -1.92 -12.39
C THR A 49 -5.98 -1.21 -13.28
N ALA A 50 -4.72 -1.60 -13.19
CA ALA A 50 -3.69 -1.20 -14.14
C ALA A 50 -3.04 -2.45 -14.73
N SER A 51 -3.06 -2.55 -16.06
CA SER A 51 -2.43 -3.67 -16.79
C SER A 51 -0.91 -3.50 -16.91
N GLY A 52 -0.40 -2.26 -16.86
CA GLY A 52 1.02 -1.95 -16.80
C GLY A 52 1.52 -1.66 -15.37
N THR A 53 2.80 -1.30 -15.28
CA THR A 53 3.38 -0.78 -14.02
C THR A 53 2.75 0.57 -13.68
N ALA A 54 2.26 0.70 -12.45
CA ALA A 54 1.80 1.96 -11.89
C ALA A 54 2.91 2.60 -11.03
N VAL A 55 3.14 3.89 -11.21
CA VAL A 55 4.11 4.68 -10.45
C VAL A 55 3.36 5.74 -9.66
N ALA A 56 3.63 5.83 -8.37
CA ALA A 56 3.03 6.86 -7.52
C ALA A 56 4.08 7.58 -6.67
N THR A 57 3.81 8.84 -6.32
CA THR A 57 4.67 9.65 -5.45
C THR A 57 3.92 10.14 -4.23
N GLY A 58 4.64 10.38 -3.13
CA GLY A 58 4.06 10.87 -1.87
C GLY A 58 2.91 9.97 -1.39
N VAL A 59 3.13 8.66 -1.39
CA VAL A 59 2.09 7.68 -1.06
C VAL A 59 1.94 7.62 0.45
N SER A 60 0.70 7.65 0.91
CA SER A 60 0.33 7.48 2.32
C SER A 60 -0.82 6.51 2.44
N ILE A 61 -0.62 5.47 3.26
CA ILE A 61 -1.59 4.43 3.53
C ILE A 61 -1.89 4.48 5.02
N LYS A 62 -3.12 4.84 5.37
CA LYS A 62 -3.63 4.77 6.73
C LYS A 62 -4.64 3.65 6.82
N THR A 63 -4.46 2.77 7.79
CA THR A 63 -5.36 1.65 8.06
C THR A 63 -5.50 1.47 9.56
N SER A 64 -6.69 1.10 10.05
CA SER A 64 -6.86 0.65 11.43
C SER A 64 -6.07 -0.64 11.58
N ILE A 65 -5.24 -0.68 12.62
CA ILE A 65 -4.19 -1.65 13.01
C ILE A 65 -3.90 -2.55 11.83
N LEU A 66 -2.79 -2.34 11.11
CA LEU A 66 -2.16 -3.33 10.21
C LEU A 66 -2.46 -4.74 10.72
N GLN A 67 -3.57 -5.36 10.27
CA GLN A 67 -4.34 -6.28 11.14
C GLN A 67 -3.79 -7.69 11.16
N ASP A 68 -2.61 -7.83 10.60
CA ASP A 68 -1.54 -8.37 11.35
C ASP A 68 -0.33 -7.65 10.78
N ILE A 69 0.55 -7.09 11.61
CA ILE A 69 1.91 -6.81 11.15
C ILE A 69 2.39 -8.09 10.45
N VAL A 70 1.96 -9.31 10.88
CA VAL A 70 2.03 -10.67 10.25
C VAL A 70 1.34 -10.90 8.88
N THR A 71 0.24 -10.24 8.51
CA THR A 71 -0.49 -10.42 7.24
C THR A 71 -0.01 -9.42 6.20
N GLY A 72 0.29 -8.19 6.63
CA GLY A 72 1.14 -7.28 5.86
C GLY A 72 2.54 -7.88 5.64
N LEU A 73 3.14 -8.47 6.69
CA LEU A 73 4.43 -9.20 6.73
C LEU A 73 4.54 -10.29 5.69
N SER A 74 3.43 -10.97 5.35
CA SER A 74 3.45 -12.03 4.34
C SER A 74 3.90 -11.50 2.98
N SER A 75 3.65 -10.21 2.73
CA SER A 75 4.07 -9.57 1.51
C SER A 75 5.53 -9.10 1.55
N PHE A 76 6.16 -8.90 2.71
CA PHE A 76 7.51 -8.33 2.77
C PHE A 76 8.55 -9.36 2.32
N ALA A 77 9.36 -8.99 1.33
CA ALA A 77 10.46 -9.85 0.89
C ALA A 77 11.53 -10.04 1.99
N ASN A 78 11.76 -9.02 2.82
CA ASN A 78 12.71 -9.04 3.92
C ASN A 78 12.05 -8.70 5.26
N LYS A 79 12.15 -9.61 6.22
CA LYS A 79 11.59 -9.43 7.57
C LYS A 79 12.37 -8.44 8.43
N ALA A 80 13.64 -8.17 8.12
CA ALA A 80 14.44 -7.19 8.85
C ALA A 80 13.93 -5.75 8.62
N ASP A 81 13.42 -5.47 7.43
CA ASP A 81 12.84 -4.17 7.07
C ASP A 81 11.66 -3.81 7.99
N LEU A 82 10.93 -4.82 8.46
CA LEU A 82 9.81 -4.62 9.36
C LEU A 82 10.22 -4.21 10.76
N LEU A 83 11.34 -4.76 11.26
CA LEU A 83 11.87 -4.33 12.54
C LEU A 83 12.34 -2.87 12.47
N ILE A 84 12.97 -2.49 11.35
CA ILE A 84 13.36 -1.10 11.09
C ILE A 84 12.12 -0.20 11.11
N LEU A 85 11.07 -0.56 10.37
CA LEU A 85 9.82 0.21 10.33
C LEU A 85 9.11 0.27 11.69
N ALA A 86 9.01 -0.84 12.40
CA ALA A 86 8.37 -0.91 13.71
C ALA A 86 9.11 -0.11 14.79
N ALA A 87 10.43 0.02 14.66
CA ALA A 87 11.25 0.90 15.49
C ALA A 87 11.14 2.39 15.10
N GLY A 88 10.30 2.74 14.11
CA GLY A 88 10.19 4.10 13.58
C GLY A 88 11.31 4.49 12.62
N GLY A 89 12.09 3.53 12.15
CA GLY A 89 13.13 3.73 11.14
C GLY A 89 12.56 3.96 9.73
N THR A 90 13.46 4.22 8.79
CA THR A 90 13.17 4.32 7.36
C THR A 90 13.86 3.19 6.63
N VAL A 91 13.12 2.51 5.75
CA VAL A 91 13.66 1.48 4.85
C VAL A 91 13.86 2.11 3.47
N PRO A 92 15.12 2.27 2.98
CA PRO A 92 15.39 2.96 1.72
C PRO A 92 14.68 2.34 0.52
N ARG A 93 14.60 1.00 0.49
CA ARG A 93 13.87 0.25 -0.53
C ARG A 93 13.09 -0.88 0.14
N LEU A 94 11.78 -0.74 0.18
CA LEU A 94 10.89 -1.78 0.66
C LEU A 94 10.30 -2.55 -0.51
N VAL A 95 10.45 -3.88 -0.51
CA VAL A 95 9.85 -4.75 -1.53
C VAL A 95 8.75 -5.57 -0.88
N MET A 96 7.55 -5.48 -1.46
CA MET A 96 6.40 -6.27 -1.10
C MET A 96 5.93 -7.08 -2.30
N THR A 97 5.57 -8.36 -2.12
CA THR A 97 5.08 -9.28 -3.15
C THR A 97 3.76 -9.90 -2.71
N ASN A 98 2.91 -10.35 -3.65
CA ASN A 98 1.59 -10.93 -3.34
C ASN A 98 0.79 -10.02 -2.39
N VAL A 99 0.77 -8.72 -2.70
CA VAL A 99 0.24 -7.70 -1.82
C VAL A 99 -1.27 -7.80 -1.76
N VAL A 100 -1.79 -7.92 -0.55
CA VAL A 100 -3.21 -7.78 -0.23
C VAL A 100 -3.32 -6.87 0.99
N LEU A 101 -3.74 -5.62 0.77
CA LEU A 101 -3.92 -4.63 1.83
C LEU A 101 -5.40 -4.26 1.96
N TYR A 102 -5.94 -4.41 3.16
CA TYR A 102 -7.22 -3.83 3.52
C TYR A 102 -6.97 -2.39 3.95
N ILE A 103 -7.61 -1.45 3.26
CA ILE A 103 -7.48 -0.01 3.53
C ILE A 103 -8.85 0.48 3.95
N ASP A 104 -9.03 0.64 5.26
CA ASP A 104 -10.31 1.02 5.87
C ASP A 104 -10.36 2.51 6.26
N ARG A 105 -9.22 3.20 6.31
CA ARG A 105 -9.15 4.66 6.54
C ARG A 105 -8.88 5.42 5.24
N SER A 106 -7.64 5.44 4.76
CA SER A 106 -7.29 6.25 3.58
C SER A 106 -6.10 5.72 2.80
N LEU A 107 -6.18 5.87 1.48
CA LEU A 107 -5.06 5.76 0.54
C LEU A 107 -4.94 7.11 -0.17
N SER A 108 -3.77 7.71 -0.14
CA SER A 108 -3.50 8.93 -0.90
C SER A 108 -2.13 8.88 -1.57
N SER A 109 -2.01 9.66 -2.63
CA SER A 109 -0.78 9.87 -3.40
C SER A 109 -0.79 11.28 -3.96
N ALA A 110 0.37 11.91 -4.07
CA ALA A 110 0.52 13.20 -4.75
C ALA A 110 0.35 13.06 -6.27
N SER A 111 0.82 11.94 -6.83
CA SER A 111 0.58 11.58 -8.23
C SER A 111 0.44 10.06 -8.38
N LEU A 112 -0.30 9.64 -9.40
CA LEU A 112 -0.41 8.26 -9.85
C LEU A 112 -0.36 8.26 -11.38
N GLN A 113 0.62 7.56 -11.95
CA GLN A 113 0.72 7.29 -13.38
C GLN A 113 0.57 5.79 -13.58
N ALA A 114 -0.44 5.37 -14.33
CA ALA A 114 -0.75 3.96 -14.52
C ALA A 114 -1.06 3.70 -15.99
N GLY A 115 -0.21 2.88 -16.64
CA GLY A 115 -0.46 2.43 -18.00
C GLY A 115 -1.65 1.47 -18.05
N GLY A 116 -2.56 1.69 -19.00
CA GLY A 116 -3.72 0.82 -19.22
C GLY A 116 -4.65 0.75 -18.01
N LEU A 117 -4.90 1.91 -17.39
CA LEU A 117 -5.85 2.07 -16.29
C LEU A 117 -7.27 1.74 -16.77
N GLN A 118 -7.96 0.86 -16.06
CA GLN A 118 -9.36 0.53 -16.30
C GLN A 118 -10.16 0.73 -15.02
N VAL A 119 -11.38 1.23 -15.15
CA VAL A 119 -12.32 1.39 -14.05
C VAL A 119 -13.57 0.58 -14.38
N SER A 120 -13.95 -0.32 -13.48
CA SER A 120 -15.14 -1.15 -13.59
C SER A 120 -16.07 -0.94 -12.40
N PHE A 121 -17.36 -1.10 -12.65
CA PHE A 121 -18.44 -0.99 -11.67
C PHE A 121 -19.21 -2.30 -11.71
N SER A 122 -19.45 -2.92 -10.54
CA SER A 122 -20.20 -4.17 -10.42
C SER A 122 -21.13 -4.15 -9.22
#